data_AF-A0A381YT89-F1
#
_entry.id   AF-A0A381YT89-F1
#
_cell.length_a   1.000
_cell.length_b   1.000
_cell.length_c   1.000
_cell.angle_alpha   90.00
_cell.angle_beta   90.00
_cell.angle_gamma   90.00
#
_symmetry.space_group_name_H-M   'P 1'
#
loop_
_entity.id
_entity.type
_entity.pdbx_description
1 polymer ?
#
loop_
_entity_poly.entity_id
_entity_poly.type
_entity_poly.pdbx_seq_one_letter_code
_entity_poly.pdbx_strand_id
1 'polypeptide(L)'
;PLQALADAAGDWSVTLDVFKSGGGASAAAELDVPFLGSLPFDPGIVRGGDDGVHRIIAEPDGETANSFDVIVDNVLATLEEGSGPQVRIT
;
A
#
# COMPACT_ATOMS: atom_id res chain seq x y z
N PRO A 1 -18.55 7.68 -8.58
CA PRO A 1 -19.44 7.82 -7.39
C PRO A 1 -18.60 7.48 -6.15
N LEU A 2 -18.76 8.22 -5.05
CA LEU A 2 -18.07 7.86 -3.81
C LEU A 2 -18.64 6.54 -3.28
N GLN A 3 -17.78 5.56 -2.99
CA GLN A 3 -18.20 4.33 -2.32
C GLN A 3 -18.20 4.59 -0.81
N ALA A 4 -19.36 4.37 -0.18
CA ALA A 4 -19.49 4.35 1.27
C ALA A 4 -19.67 2.90 1.70
N LEU A 5 -18.89 2.47 2.69
CA LEU A 5 -19.03 1.18 3.34
C LEU A 5 -19.87 1.38 4.61
N ALA A 6 -20.81 0.48 4.87
CA ALA A 6 -21.59 0.48 6.10
C ALA A 6 -21.64 -0.94 6.66
N ASP A 7 -21.47 -1.08 7.97
CA ASP A 7 -21.52 -2.37 8.64
C ASP A 7 -22.94 -2.69 9.20
N ALA A 8 -23.08 -3.84 9.85
CA ALA A 8 -24.35 -4.28 10.42
C ALA A 8 -24.78 -3.46 11.66
N ALA A 9 -23.87 -2.72 12.29
CA ALA A 9 -24.15 -1.83 13.41
C ALA A 9 -24.63 -0.44 12.95
N GLY A 10 -24.46 -0.14 11.65
CA GLY A 10 -24.80 1.15 11.05
C GLY A 10 -23.67 2.15 11.06
N ASP A 11 -22.46 1.72 11.44
CA ASP A 11 -21.25 2.52 11.29
C ASP A 11 -20.86 2.57 9.82
N TRP A 12 -20.47 3.74 9.34
CA TRP A 12 -20.12 3.94 7.94
C TRP A 12 -18.79 4.67 7.77
N SER A 13 -18.09 4.34 6.69
CA SER A 13 -16.83 4.97 6.29
C SER A 13 -16.85 5.30 4.80
N VAL A 14 -16.11 6.33 4.43
CA VAL A 14 -15.91 6.75 3.04
C VAL A 14 -14.48 7.22 2.86
N THR A 15 -13.85 6.76 1.79
CA THR A 15 -12.50 7.17 1.44
C THR A 15 -12.58 8.28 0.41
N LEU A 16 -11.92 9.40 0.73
CA LEU A 16 -11.94 10.61 -0.10
C LEU A 16 -10.55 10.89 -0.65
N ASP A 17 -10.45 10.99 -1.97
CA ASP A 17 -9.25 11.47 -2.65
C ASP A 17 -9.11 12.99 -2.48
N VAL A 18 -8.41 13.40 -1.42
CA VAL A 18 -8.12 14.83 -1.15
C VAL A 18 -7.16 15.41 -2.20
N PHE A 19 -6.33 14.55 -2.80
CA PHE A 19 -5.37 14.90 -3.85
C PHE A 19 -5.55 13.99 -5.08
N LYS A 20 -4.95 14.37 -6.21
CA LYS A 20 -4.90 13.50 -7.39
C LYS A 20 -4.09 12.23 -7.08
N SER A 21 -4.52 11.10 -7.62
CA SER A 21 -3.86 9.80 -7.50
C SER A 21 -3.19 9.36 -8.81
N GLY A 22 -2.41 8.27 -8.78
CA GLY A 22 -1.81 7.64 -9.95
C GLY A 22 -0.45 8.16 -10.41
N GLY A 23 0.05 9.27 -9.86
CA GLY A 23 1.36 9.84 -10.24
C GLY A 23 2.53 8.87 -10.03
N GLY A 24 2.52 8.11 -8.93
CA GLY A 24 3.54 7.10 -8.67
C GLY A 24 3.52 5.93 -9.66
N ALA A 25 2.33 5.49 -10.08
CA ALA A 25 2.18 4.44 -11.09
C ALA A 25 2.66 4.91 -12.48
N SER A 26 2.35 6.17 -12.86
CA SER A 26 2.87 6.77 -14.09
C SER A 26 4.39 6.83 -14.09
N ALA A 27 4.98 7.32 -13.00
CA ALA A 27 6.44 7.41 -12.86
C ALA A 27 7.12 6.03 -12.91
N ALA A 28 6.51 5.01 -12.28
CA ALA A 28 7.02 3.64 -12.35
C ALA A 28 7.04 3.11 -13.80
N ALA A 29 5.97 3.35 -14.56
CA ALA A 29 5.89 3.00 -15.98
C ALA A 29 6.91 3.77 -16.84
N GLU A 30 7.12 5.06 -16.56
CA GLU A 30 8.11 5.90 -17.28
C GLU A 30 9.55 5.45 -17.02
N LEU A 31 9.84 4.93 -15.83
CA LEU A 31 11.16 4.47 -15.42
C LEU A 31 11.40 2.97 -15.69
N ASP A 32 10.42 2.26 -16.24
CA ASP A 32 10.44 0.81 -16.46
C ASP A 32 10.78 0.03 -15.17
N VAL A 33 10.19 0.45 -14.06
CA VAL A 33 10.33 -0.21 -12.75
C VAL A 33 8.98 -0.78 -12.28
N PRO A 34 8.97 -1.88 -11.50
CA PRO A 34 7.73 -2.45 -10.99
C PRO A 34 6.96 -1.46 -10.10
N PHE A 35 5.66 -1.35 -10.34
CA PHE A 35 4.76 -0.64 -9.45
C PHE A 35 4.22 -1.60 -8.38
N LEU A 36 4.61 -1.38 -7.13
CA LEU A 36 4.30 -2.29 -6.02
C LEU A 36 2.93 -2.01 -5.37
N GLY A 37 2.33 -0.86 -5.64
CA GLY A 37 1.03 -0.46 -5.08
C GLY A 37 1.02 0.98 -4.59
N SER A 38 -0.07 1.37 -3.93
CA SER A 38 -0.28 2.71 -3.37
C SER A 38 -0.94 2.62 -2.00
N LEU A 39 -0.58 3.55 -1.11
CA LEU A 39 -1.24 3.70 0.19
C LEU A 39 -2.28 4.82 0.14
N PRO A 40 -3.45 4.66 0.77
CA PRO A 40 -4.42 5.74 0.93
C PRO A 40 -3.86 6.84 1.85
N PHE A 41 -4.43 8.04 1.75
CA PHE A 41 -4.05 9.15 2.63
C PHE A 41 -4.68 8.96 4.01
N ASP A 42 -3.87 8.54 4.99
CA ASP A 42 -4.34 8.26 6.36
C ASP A 42 -3.62 9.15 7.39
N PRO A 43 -4.33 10.12 8.01
CA PRO A 43 -3.77 10.98 9.06
C PRO A 43 -3.25 10.21 10.28
N GLY A 44 -3.75 8.99 10.51
CA GLY A 44 -3.31 8.11 11.58
C GLY A 44 -1.87 7.61 11.40
N ILE A 45 -1.32 7.62 10.17
CA ILE A 45 0.10 7.28 9.92
C ILE A 45 1.02 8.25 10.64
N VAL A 46 0.73 9.56 10.57
CA VAL A 46 1.58 10.60 11.21
C VAL A 46 1.57 10.43 12.73
N ARG A 47 0.38 10.25 13.31
CA ARG A 47 0.24 10.02 14.76
C ARG A 47 0.95 8.75 15.21
N GLY A 48 0.83 7.66 14.45
CA GLY A 48 1.51 6.41 14.77
C GLY A 48 3.03 6.51 14.73
N GLY A 49 3.57 7.39 13.87
CA GLY A 49 4.99 7.73 13.86
C GLY A 49 5.45 8.43 15.15
N ASP A 50 4.67 9.41 15.61
CA ASP A 50 4.98 10.19 16.82
C ASP A 50 4.76 9.38 18.12
N ASP A 51 3.71 8.57 18.17
CA ASP A 51 3.31 7.76 19.34
C ASP A 51 4.13 6.46 19.46
N GLY A 52 4.90 6.10 18.43
CA GLY A 52 5.74 4.89 18.40
C GLY A 52 4.97 3.59 18.10
N VAL A 53 3.69 3.67 17.76
CA VAL A 53 2.85 2.52 17.35
C VAL A 53 2.38 2.75 15.92
N HIS A 54 2.94 2.00 14.99
CA HIS A 54 2.61 2.15 13.57
C HIS A 54 1.12 1.90 13.30
N ARG A 55 0.53 2.68 12.38
CA ARG A 55 -0.91 2.63 12.04
C ARG A 55 -1.41 1.22 11.69
N ILE A 56 -0.59 0.47 10.96
CA ILE A 56 -0.85 -0.92 10.55
C ILE A 56 -0.99 -1.86 11.76
N ILE A 57 -0.26 -1.60 12.85
CA ILE A 57 -0.35 -2.38 14.09
C ILE A 57 -1.57 -1.94 14.90
N ALA A 58 -1.82 -0.64 14.95
CA ALA A 58 -2.94 -0.07 15.70
C ALA A 58 -4.32 -0.40 15.10
N GLU A 59 -4.38 -0.51 13.77
CA GLU A 59 -5.62 -0.79 13.02
C GLU A 59 -5.32 -1.78 11.88
N PRO A 60 -5.18 -3.07 12.19
CA PRO A 60 -4.77 -4.10 11.23
C PRO A 60 -5.82 -4.38 10.15
N ASP A 61 -7.09 -4.16 10.44
CA ASP A 61 -8.19 -4.35 9.48
C ASP A 61 -8.49 -3.08 8.65
N GLY A 62 -7.75 -2.00 8.89
CA GLY A 62 -7.93 -0.71 8.23
C GLY A 62 -7.43 -0.71 6.77
N GLU A 63 -7.94 0.23 5.96
CA GLU A 63 -7.61 0.30 4.52
C GLU A 63 -6.10 0.51 4.26
N THR A 64 -5.42 1.28 5.12
CA THR A 64 -3.96 1.45 5.07
C THR A 64 -3.21 0.15 5.28
N ALA A 65 -3.63 -0.66 6.26
CA ALA A 65 -3.01 -1.95 6.57
C ALA A 65 -3.17 -2.93 5.41
N ASN A 66 -4.40 -3.08 4.92
CA ASN A 66 -4.70 -3.93 3.76
C ASN A 66 -3.90 -3.51 2.51
N SER A 67 -3.79 -2.21 2.24
CA SER A 67 -3.01 -1.71 1.10
C SER A 67 -1.50 -1.94 1.28
N PHE A 68 -1.01 -1.88 2.52
CA PHE A 68 0.39 -2.17 2.83
C PHE A 68 0.72 -3.66 2.64
N ASP A 69 -0.16 -4.56 3.04
CA ASP A 69 0.02 -6.00 2.86
C ASP A 69 0.16 -6.36 1.37
N VAL A 70 -0.67 -5.78 0.50
CA VAL A 70 -0.55 -5.94 -0.97
C VAL A 70 0.82 -5.50 -1.48
N ILE A 71 1.37 -4.39 -0.96
CA ILE A 71 2.69 -3.92 -1.33
C ILE A 71 3.78 -4.90 -0.87
N VAL A 72 3.67 -5.42 0.35
CA VAL A 72 4.61 -6.41 0.89
C VAL A 72 4.59 -7.69 0.04
N ASP A 73 3.40 -8.18 -0.33
CA ASP A 73 3.25 -9.35 -1.19
C ASP A 73 3.93 -9.16 -2.55
N ASN A 74 3.76 -7.99 -3.17
CA ASN A 74 4.40 -7.66 -4.44
C ASN A 74 5.93 -7.57 -4.31
N VAL A 75 6.44 -7.04 -3.19
CA VAL A 75 7.88 -7.02 -2.90
C VAL A 75 8.42 -8.45 -2.77
N LEU A 76 7.74 -9.31 -2.00
CA LEU A 76 8.16 -10.69 -1.80
C LEU A 76 8.19 -11.47 -3.12
N ALA A 77 7.15 -11.33 -3.96
CA ALA A 77 7.11 -11.93 -5.29
C ALA A 77 8.30 -11.49 -6.17
N THR A 78 8.66 -10.19 -6.12
CA THR A 78 9.79 -9.66 -6.89
C THR A 78 11.13 -10.27 -6.43
N LEU A 79 11.29 -10.51 -5.12
CA LEU A 79 12.51 -11.11 -4.57
C LEU A 79 12.64 -12.59 -4.95
N GLU A 80 11.53 -13.32 -5.01
CA GLU A 80 11.50 -14.73 -5.43
C GLU A 80 11.91 -14.92 -6.90
N GLU A 81 11.56 -13.98 -7.78
CA GLU A 81 11.94 -14.01 -9.20
C GLU A 81 13.43 -13.65 -9.44
N GLY A 82 14.05 -12.89 -8.54
CA GLY A 82 15.38 -12.28 -8.71
C GLY A 82 16.60 -13.13 -8.32
N SER A 83 16.45 -14.40 -7.91
CA SER A 83 17.55 -15.17 -7.29
C SER A 83 17.85 -16.54 -7.92
N GLY A 84 18.04 -16.58 -9.24
CA GLY A 84 18.76 -17.69 -9.89
C GLY A 84 20.26 -17.39 -9.96
N PRO A 85 21.19 -18.27 -9.53
CA PRO A 85 22.62 -18.03 -9.70
C PRO A 85 22.95 -17.92 -11.20
N GLN A 86 23.25 -16.71 -11.69
CA GLN A 86 23.82 -16.53 -13.03
C GLN A 86 25.30 -16.91 -12.99
N VAL A 87 25.59 -18.21 -13.01
CA VAL A 87 26.96 -18.70 -13.17
C VAL A 87 27.29 -18.71 -14.65
N ARG A 88 27.98 -17.66 -15.12
CA ARG A 88 28.57 -17.64 -16.47
C ARG A 88 29.98 -18.22 -16.37
N ILE A 89 30.14 -19.51 -16.69
CA ILE A 89 31.46 -20.13 -16.85
C ILE A 89 31.94 -19.81 -18.27
N THR A 90 33.08 -19.12 -18.38
CA THR A 90 33.86 -18.98 -19.62
C THR A 90 35.24 -19.58 -19.39
#